data_AF-A0A8F2F144-F1
#
_entry.id   AF-A0A8F2F144-F1
#
_cell.length_a   1.000
_cell.length_b   1.000
_cell.length_c   1.000
_cell.angle_alpha   90.00
_cell.angle_beta   90.00
_cell.angle_gamma   90.00
#
_symmetry.space_group_name_H-M   'P 1'
#
loop_
_entity.id
_entity.type
_entity.pdbx_description
1 polymer ?
#
loop_
_entity_poly.entity_id
_entity_poly.type
_entity_poly.pdbx_seq_one_letter_code
_entity_poly.pdbx_strand_id
1 'polypeptide(L)'
;MRDKKYYIALDDFEWRVVVNCLNEMRNNLIANDFFQMMMKNYEREQKELTMAVANGEQVLQSSEQKSADTRLLIRTFREMTDIKELTPIIVNKLIERIEVHNNDKTSGHCYVKVDVYFTGVGMISIPSEEELLAMMEDIRKNPEEYRLAA
;
A
#
# COMPACT_ATOMS: atom_id res chain seq x y z
N MET A 1 12.07 44.16 -61.84
CA MET A 1 11.49 43.50 -63.04
C MET A 1 9.97 43.52 -62.88
N ARG A 2 9.22 43.89 -63.94
CA ARG A 2 7.74 43.99 -63.87
C ARG A 2 7.13 42.61 -64.05
N ASP A 3 6.38 42.16 -63.06
CA ASP A 3 5.62 40.91 -63.10
C ASP A 3 4.50 41.03 -64.15
N LYS A 4 4.63 40.30 -65.26
CA LYS A 4 3.62 40.30 -66.34
C LYS A 4 2.60 39.22 -66.03
N LYS A 5 1.38 39.62 -65.70
CA LYS A 5 0.25 38.71 -65.51
C LYS A 5 -0.48 38.51 -66.84
N TYR A 6 -0.67 37.26 -67.22
CA TYR A 6 -1.46 36.84 -68.38
C TYR A 6 -2.76 36.21 -67.88
N TYR A 7 -3.89 36.55 -68.49
CA TYR A 7 -5.20 36.02 -68.16
C TYR A 7 -5.71 35.20 -69.33
N ILE A 8 -6.19 33.98 -69.05
CA ILE A 8 -6.89 33.13 -70.01
C ILE A 8 -8.36 33.16 -69.63
N ALA A 9 -9.24 33.46 -70.59
CA ALA A 9 -10.67 33.38 -70.37
C ALA A 9 -11.08 31.91 -70.45
N LEU A 10 -11.57 31.37 -69.35
CA LEU A 10 -12.16 30.04 -69.29
C LEU A 10 -13.64 30.14 -69.64
N ASP A 11 -14.15 29.14 -70.34
CA ASP A 11 -15.60 29.03 -70.53
C ASP A 11 -16.29 28.52 -69.25
N ASP A 12 -17.63 28.52 -69.26
CA ASP A 12 -18.44 28.13 -68.09
C ASP A 12 -18.20 26.66 -67.68
N PHE A 13 -17.94 25.78 -68.66
CA PHE A 13 -17.66 24.37 -68.40
C PHE A 13 -16.30 24.20 -67.74
N GLU A 14 -15.26 24.83 -68.28
CA GLU A 14 -13.91 24.81 -67.73
C GLU A 14 -13.86 25.40 -66.32
N TRP A 15 -14.57 26.50 -66.08
CA TRP A 15 -14.68 27.10 -64.75
C TRP A 15 -15.29 26.14 -63.73
N ARG A 16 -16.37 25.46 -64.12
CA ARG A 16 -17.06 24.49 -63.25
C ARG A 16 -16.16 23.31 -62.89
N VAL A 17 -15.35 22.82 -63.83
CA VAL A 17 -14.38 21.75 -63.57
C VAL A 17 -13.31 22.20 -62.58
N VAL A 18 -12.73 23.39 -62.78
CA VAL A 18 -11.69 23.93 -61.89
C VAL A 18 -12.21 24.11 -60.47
N VAL A 19 -13.41 24.69 -60.32
CA VAL A 19 -14.04 24.91 -59.01
C VAL A 19 -14.31 23.57 -58.31
N ASN A 20 -14.81 22.57 -59.03
CA ASN A 20 -15.05 21.24 -58.46
C ASN A 20 -13.73 20.59 -58.00
N CYS A 21 -12.68 20.61 -58.82
CA CYS A 21 -11.37 20.08 -58.43
C CYS A 21 -10.79 20.78 -57.20
N LEU A 22 -10.89 22.11 -57.11
CA LEU A 22 -10.41 22.85 -55.94
C LEU A 22 -11.20 22.53 -54.68
N ASN A 23 -12.53 22.36 -54.81
CA ASN A 23 -13.38 21.96 -53.69
C ASN A 23 -13.05 20.54 -53.22
N GLU A 24 -12.83 19.60 -54.14
CA GLU A 24 -12.41 18.23 -53.81
C GLU A 24 -11.04 18.21 -53.12
N MET A 25 -10.06 18.95 -53.64
CA MET A 25 -8.74 19.08 -53.01
C MET A 25 -8.85 19.67 -51.61
N ARG A 26 -9.62 20.76 -51.44
CA ARG A 26 -9.87 21.38 -50.13
C ARG A 26 -10.52 20.40 -49.16
N ASN A 27 -11.55 19.66 -49.60
CA ASN A 27 -12.25 18.72 -48.75
C ASN A 27 -11.34 17.56 -48.32
N ASN A 28 -10.49 17.06 -49.22
CA ASN A 28 -9.51 16.02 -48.89
C ASN A 28 -8.46 16.50 -47.89
N LEU A 29 -7.97 17.74 -48.03
CA LEU A 29 -7.04 18.33 -47.07
C LEU A 29 -7.67 18.49 -45.69
N ILE A 30 -8.88 19.04 -45.62
CA ILE A 30 -9.62 19.18 -44.35
C ILE A 30 -9.89 17.80 -43.72
N ALA A 31 -10.29 16.82 -44.52
CA ALA A 31 -10.54 15.46 -44.05
C ALA A 31 -9.25 14.81 -43.50
N ASN A 32 -8.12 15.00 -44.17
CA ASN A 32 -6.81 14.51 -43.70
C ASN A 32 -6.39 15.18 -42.39
N ASP A 33 -6.53 16.50 -42.26
CA ASP A 33 -6.15 17.21 -41.05
C ASP A 33 -7.05 16.81 -39.86
N PHE A 34 -8.35 16.66 -40.12
CA PHE A 34 -9.29 16.18 -39.11
C PHE A 34 -9.00 14.74 -38.69
N PHE A 35 -8.69 13.86 -39.65
CA PHE A 35 -8.27 12.49 -39.37
C PHE A 35 -7.01 12.44 -38.53
N GLN A 36 -5.99 13.26 -38.84
CA GLN A 36 -4.77 13.32 -38.02
C GLN A 36 -5.03 13.86 -36.62
N MET A 37 -5.87 14.87 -36.47
CA MET A 37 -6.27 15.38 -35.15
C MET A 37 -6.98 14.31 -34.34
N MET A 38 -7.92 13.59 -34.98
CA MET A 38 -8.68 12.53 -34.35
C MET A 38 -7.75 11.37 -33.93
N MET A 39 -6.84 10.95 -34.81
CA MET A 39 -5.81 9.94 -34.50
C MET A 39 -4.95 10.34 -33.30
N LYS A 40 -4.48 11.59 -33.24
CA LYS A 40 -3.71 12.09 -32.09
C LYS A 40 -4.52 12.05 -30.79
N ASN A 41 -5.80 12.38 -30.84
CA ASN A 41 -6.68 12.32 -29.68
C ASN A 41 -6.91 10.87 -29.25
N TYR A 42 -7.17 9.96 -30.19
CA TYR A 42 -7.31 8.53 -29.92
C TYR A 42 -6.04 7.93 -29.32
N GLU A 43 -4.86 8.23 -29.86
CA GLU A 43 -3.58 7.76 -29.31
C GLU A 43 -3.36 8.27 -27.88
N ARG A 44 -3.71 9.54 -27.62
CA ARG A 44 -3.64 10.12 -26.27
C ARG A 44 -4.57 9.39 -25.31
N GLU A 45 -5.84 9.25 -25.68
CA GLU A 45 -6.85 8.59 -24.85
C GLU A 45 -6.49 7.12 -24.60
N GLN A 46 -6.01 6.40 -25.62
CA GLN A 46 -5.56 5.02 -25.47
C GLN A 46 -4.39 4.92 -24.49
N LYS A 47 -3.44 5.85 -24.54
CA LYS A 47 -2.32 5.89 -23.60
C LYS A 47 -2.80 6.19 -22.17
N GLU A 48 -3.70 7.15 -22.00
CA GLU A 48 -4.30 7.50 -20.71
C GLU A 48 -5.06 6.31 -20.10
N LEU A 49 -5.89 5.63 -20.90
CA LEU A 49 -6.62 4.43 -20.49
C LEU A 49 -5.68 3.29 -20.10
N THR A 50 -4.64 3.05 -20.90
CA THR A 50 -3.65 2.00 -20.61
C THR A 50 -2.94 2.27 -19.28
N MET A 51 -2.56 3.53 -19.03
CA MET A 51 -1.97 3.92 -17.74
C MET A 51 -2.97 3.78 -16.58
N ALA A 52 -4.24 4.15 -16.80
CA ALA A 52 -5.29 4.02 -15.78
C ALA A 52 -5.54 2.57 -15.39
N VAL A 53 -5.58 1.65 -16.38
CA VAL A 53 -5.71 0.21 -16.14
C VAL A 53 -4.52 -0.32 -15.35
N ALA A 54 -3.29 -0.04 -15.80
CA ALA A 54 -2.09 -0.51 -15.10
C ALA A 54 -2.02 -0.01 -13.64
N ASN A 55 -2.36 1.27 -13.41
CA ASN A 55 -2.43 1.83 -12.06
C ASN A 55 -3.54 1.15 -11.23
N GLY A 56 -4.70 0.91 -11.82
CA GLY A 56 -5.81 0.22 -11.17
C GLY A 56 -5.45 -1.21 -10.75
N GLU A 57 -4.80 -1.97 -11.63
CA GLU A 57 -4.30 -3.31 -11.36
C GLU A 57 -3.28 -3.32 -10.21
N GLN A 58 -2.33 -2.37 -10.22
CA GLN A 58 -1.34 -2.25 -9.14
C GLN A 58 -2.00 -1.93 -7.79
N VAL A 59 -2.98 -1.01 -7.78
CA VAL A 59 -3.73 -0.67 -6.56
C VAL A 59 -4.51 -1.89 -6.07
N LEU A 60 -5.19 -2.61 -6.96
CA LEU A 60 -5.93 -3.82 -6.62
C LEU A 60 -5.02 -4.88 -6.02
N GLN A 61 -3.90 -5.19 -6.69
CA GLN A 61 -2.91 -6.15 -6.19
C GLN A 61 -2.39 -5.76 -4.81
N SER A 62 -2.08 -4.48 -4.60
CA SER A 62 -1.62 -4.00 -3.30
C SER A 62 -2.70 -4.12 -2.21
N SER A 63 -3.97 -3.93 -2.58
CA SER A 63 -5.12 -4.07 -1.69
C SER A 63 -5.37 -5.54 -1.34
N GLU A 64 -5.29 -6.44 -2.32
CA GLU A 64 -5.40 -7.89 -2.13
C GLU A 64 -4.29 -8.42 -1.22
N GLN A 65 -3.05 -7.98 -1.44
CA GLN A 65 -1.91 -8.32 -0.58
C GLN A 65 -2.14 -7.83 0.86
N LYS A 66 -2.49 -6.56 1.04
CA LYS A 66 -2.81 -6.01 2.38
C LYS A 66 -3.96 -6.75 3.06
N SER A 67 -4.98 -7.15 2.30
CA SER A 67 -6.11 -7.91 2.80
C SER A 67 -5.68 -9.32 3.23
N ALA A 68 -4.81 -9.98 2.45
CA ALA A 68 -4.22 -11.27 2.82
C ALA A 68 -3.35 -11.16 4.07
N ASP A 69 -2.50 -10.13 4.17
CA ASP A 69 -1.67 -9.86 5.34
C ASP A 69 -2.54 -9.58 6.57
N THR A 70 -3.60 -8.79 6.42
CA THR A 70 -4.57 -8.52 7.50
C THR A 70 -5.26 -9.81 7.98
N ARG A 71 -5.68 -10.69 7.06
CA ARG A 71 -6.25 -11.99 7.43
C ARG A 71 -5.25 -12.87 8.15
N LEU A 72 -3.98 -12.87 7.72
CA LEU A 72 -2.90 -13.59 8.38
C LEU A 72 -2.70 -13.05 9.80
N LEU A 73 -2.63 -11.74 9.97
CA LEU A 73 -2.52 -11.09 11.28
C LEU A 73 -3.70 -11.47 12.18
N ILE A 74 -4.95 -11.37 11.71
CA ILE A 74 -6.14 -11.77 12.48
C ILE A 74 -6.05 -13.24 12.90
N ARG A 75 -5.62 -14.12 11.99
CA ARG A 75 -5.44 -15.54 12.30
C ARG A 75 -4.37 -15.76 13.37
N THR A 76 -3.22 -15.12 13.22
CA THR A 76 -2.12 -15.19 14.19
C THR A 76 -2.56 -14.63 15.54
N PHE A 77 -3.27 -13.50 15.57
CA PHE A 77 -3.82 -12.94 16.80
C PHE A 77 -4.89 -13.84 17.42
N ARG A 78 -5.71 -14.52 16.62
CA ARG A 78 -6.68 -15.51 17.12
C ARG A 78 -5.99 -16.73 17.73
N GLU A 79 -4.97 -17.25 17.07
CA GLU A 79 -4.10 -18.31 17.60
C GLU A 79 -3.36 -17.85 18.87
N MET A 80 -3.07 -16.54 19.01
CA MET A 80 -2.49 -15.95 20.22
C MET A 80 -3.52 -15.63 21.33
N THR A 81 -4.77 -15.31 20.99
CA THR A 81 -5.83 -15.00 21.97
C THR A 81 -6.55 -16.25 22.46
N ASP A 82 -6.48 -17.37 21.74
CA ASP A 82 -6.83 -18.71 22.24
C ASP A 82 -5.72 -19.35 23.10
N ILE A 83 -4.62 -18.62 23.39
CA ILE A 83 -3.62 -19.06 24.36
C ILE A 83 -4.25 -19.05 25.76
N LYS A 84 -4.70 -20.22 26.20
CA LYS A 84 -5.21 -20.43 27.56
C LYS A 84 -4.11 -20.47 28.62
N GLU A 85 -2.87 -20.77 28.20
CA GLU A 85 -1.69 -20.85 29.07
C GLU A 85 -0.44 -20.29 28.40
N LEU A 86 0.30 -19.44 29.12
CA LEU A 86 1.63 -18.97 28.72
C LEU A 86 2.64 -20.11 28.81
N THR A 87 2.84 -20.83 27.70
CA THR A 87 3.93 -21.82 27.63
C THR A 87 5.29 -21.12 27.57
N PRO A 88 6.38 -21.73 28.07
CA PRO A 88 7.73 -21.15 27.98
C PRO A 88 8.14 -20.81 26.54
N ILE A 89 7.64 -21.57 25.56
CA ILE A 89 7.86 -21.33 24.13
C ILE A 89 7.21 -20.02 23.69
N ILE A 90 5.98 -19.74 24.15
CA ILE A 90 5.24 -18.51 23.86
C ILE A 90 5.91 -17.33 24.56
N VAL A 91 6.27 -17.48 25.85
CA VAL A 91 6.96 -16.44 26.61
C VAL A 91 8.28 -16.03 25.95
N ASN A 92 9.10 -17.00 25.54
CA ASN A 92 10.35 -16.75 24.84
C ASN A 92 10.16 -16.03 23.50
N LYS A 93 9.03 -16.25 22.82
CA LYS A 93 8.68 -15.53 21.58
C LYS A 93 8.22 -14.09 21.83
N LEU A 94 7.67 -13.81 23.02
CA LEU A 94 7.23 -12.46 23.39
C LEU A 94 8.39 -11.58 23.86
N ILE A 95 9.50 -12.16 24.30
CA ILE A 95 10.69 -11.42 24.74
C ILE A 95 11.54 -11.03 23.54
N GLU A 96 11.71 -9.73 23.31
CA GLU A 96 12.64 -9.18 22.31
C GLU A 96 14.09 -9.32 22.78
N ARG A 97 14.38 -8.90 24.03
CA ARG A 97 15.70 -9.06 24.65
C ARG A 97 15.65 -8.94 26.18
N ILE A 98 16.67 -9.46 26.85
CA ILE A 98 16.88 -9.34 28.29
C ILE A 98 18.22 -8.65 28.53
N GLU A 99 18.21 -7.55 29.26
CA GLU A 99 19.41 -6.81 29.67
C GLU A 99 19.68 -7.08 31.16
N VAL A 100 20.80 -7.73 31.45
CA VAL A 100 21.24 -8.03 32.83
C VAL A 100 22.33 -7.03 33.20
N HIS A 101 22.08 -6.23 34.23
CA HIS A 101 23.02 -5.21 34.70
C HIS A 101 24.03 -5.81 35.67
N ASN A 102 25.11 -5.07 35.90
CA ASN A 102 26.09 -5.47 36.91
C ASN A 102 25.50 -5.37 38.32
N ASN A 103 26.01 -6.23 39.21
CA ASN A 103 25.60 -6.31 40.60
C ASN A 103 25.92 -5.00 41.36
N ASP A 104 24.91 -4.43 42.00
CA ASP A 104 25.08 -3.31 42.92
C ASP A 104 25.41 -3.84 44.32
N LYS A 105 26.67 -3.67 44.75
CA LYS A 105 27.21 -4.19 46.01
C LYS A 105 27.08 -3.23 47.19
N THR A 106 26.30 -2.16 47.05
CA THR A 106 26.27 -1.06 48.04
C THR A 106 25.53 -1.38 49.35
N SER A 107 24.71 -2.44 49.44
CA SER A 107 23.82 -2.68 50.60
C SER A 107 24.01 -4.01 51.34
N GLY A 108 25.09 -4.76 51.12
CA GLY A 108 25.30 -6.08 51.76
C GLY A 108 24.40 -7.20 51.24
N HIS A 109 23.33 -6.85 50.52
CA HIS A 109 22.55 -7.71 49.65
C HIS A 109 22.94 -7.42 48.20
N CYS A 110 23.28 -8.47 47.45
CA CYS A 110 23.58 -8.35 46.03
C CYS A 110 22.28 -8.36 45.23
N TYR A 111 21.93 -7.22 44.63
CA TYR A 111 20.82 -7.12 43.68
C TYR A 111 21.38 -6.99 42.26
N VAL A 112 20.80 -7.76 41.34
CA VAL A 112 21.11 -7.69 39.90
C VAL A 112 19.87 -7.16 39.22
N LYS A 113 19.95 -5.96 38.67
CA LYS A 113 18.85 -5.38 37.89
C LYS A 113 18.73 -6.16 36.57
N VAL A 114 17.50 -6.54 36.21
CA VAL A 114 17.19 -7.19 34.95
C VAL A 114 16.09 -6.38 34.26
N ASP A 115 16.37 -5.89 33.06
CA ASP A 115 15.38 -5.22 32.21
C ASP A 115 14.96 -6.17 31.08
N VAL A 116 13.66 -6.45 30.98
CA VAL A 116 13.08 -7.36 29.96
C VAL A 116 12.28 -6.54 28.95
N TYR A 117 12.63 -6.67 27.66
CA TYR A 117 11.97 -5.98 26.56
C TYR A 117 11.06 -6.95 25.83
N PHE A 118 9.81 -6.56 25.58
CA PHE A 118 8.80 -7.38 24.91
C PHE A 118 8.53 -6.91 23.48
N THR A 119 8.30 -7.86 22.58
CA THR A 119 7.87 -7.58 21.21
C THR A 119 6.41 -7.11 21.22
N GLY A 120 6.09 -5.97 20.58
CA GLY A 120 4.71 -5.48 20.46
C GLY A 120 4.25 -4.50 21.55
N VAL A 121 5.18 -3.75 22.15
CA VAL A 121 4.88 -2.65 23.10
C VAL A 121 3.82 -1.71 22.48
N GLY A 122 2.65 -1.63 23.11
CA GLY A 122 1.47 -0.89 22.62
C GLY A 122 0.23 -1.75 22.34
N MET A 123 0.37 -3.09 22.21
CA MET A 123 -0.76 -4.03 22.07
C MET A 123 -1.07 -4.84 23.34
N ILE A 124 -0.16 -4.85 24.30
CA ILE A 124 -0.33 -5.50 25.61
C ILE A 124 -0.22 -4.41 26.69
N SER A 125 -1.20 -4.32 27.59
CA SER A 125 -1.11 -3.46 28.76
C SER A 125 -0.19 -4.12 29.78
N ILE A 126 0.98 -3.52 30.01
CA ILE A 126 1.89 -3.95 31.08
C ILE A 126 1.20 -3.63 32.41
N PRO A 127 0.96 -4.62 33.29
CA PRO A 127 0.31 -4.38 34.58
C PRO A 127 1.14 -3.44 35.44
N SER A 128 0.48 -2.65 36.28
CA SER A 128 1.17 -1.77 37.23
C SER A 128 1.91 -2.58 38.31
N GLU A 129 2.87 -1.97 38.99
CA GLU A 129 3.60 -2.63 40.10
C GLU A 129 2.65 -3.12 41.20
N GLU A 130 1.59 -2.36 41.47
CA GLU A 130 0.54 -2.70 42.44
C GLU A 130 -0.26 -3.93 42.00
N GLU A 131 -0.58 -4.03 40.71
CA GLU A 131 -1.29 -5.17 40.12
C GLU A 131 -0.43 -6.44 40.16
N LEU A 132 0.87 -6.32 39.86
CA LEU A 132 1.81 -7.44 39.96
C LEU A 132 1.95 -7.94 41.40
N LEU A 133 2.08 -7.03 42.37
CA LEU A 133 2.16 -7.37 43.79
C LEU A 133 0.88 -8.07 44.28
N ALA A 134 -0.29 -7.59 43.85
CA ALA A 134 -1.56 -8.21 44.17
C ALA A 134 -1.67 -9.63 43.59
N MET A 135 -1.30 -9.82 42.32
CA MET A 135 -1.28 -11.14 41.69
C MET A 135 -0.30 -12.11 42.37
N MET A 136 0.89 -11.64 42.74
CA MET A 136 1.88 -12.46 43.47
C MET A 136 1.37 -12.88 44.86
N GLU A 137 0.65 -11.99 45.55
CA GLU A 137 0.06 -12.26 46.85
C GLU A 137 -1.13 -13.25 46.75
N ASP A 138 -1.92 -13.16 45.68
CA ASP A 138 -3.03 -14.09 45.43
C ASP A 138 -2.53 -15.50 45.10
N ILE A 139 -1.47 -15.63 44.29
CA ILE A 139 -0.81 -16.92 44.02
C ILE A 139 -0.26 -17.53 45.32
N ARG A 140 0.29 -16.69 46.21
CA ARG A 140 0.81 -17.12 47.52
C ARG A 140 -0.30 -17.62 48.44
N LYS A 141 -1.51 -17.04 48.36
CA LYS A 141 -2.68 -17.42 49.16
C LYS A 141 -3.41 -18.64 48.63
N ASN A 142 -3.55 -18.76 47.31
CA ASN A 142 -4.30 -19.84 46.65
C ASN A 142 -3.42 -20.65 45.69
N PRO A 143 -2.32 -21.26 46.15
CA PRO A 143 -1.37 -21.93 45.26
C PRO A 143 -1.99 -23.12 44.49
N GLU A 144 -3.03 -23.76 45.05
CA GLU A 144 -3.74 -24.89 44.44
C GLU A 144 -4.64 -24.48 43.25
N GLU A 145 -5.13 -23.24 43.23
CA GLU A 145 -5.96 -22.71 42.13
C GLU A 145 -5.12 -22.48 40.86
N TYR A 146 -3.81 -22.28 41.05
CA TYR A 146 -2.81 -22.13 40.00
C TYR A 146 -1.94 -23.40 39.84
N ARG A 147 -2.30 -24.49 40.52
CA ARG A 147 -1.56 -25.75 40.46
C ARG A 147 -2.07 -26.55 39.25
N LEU A 148 -1.19 -26.71 38.26
CA LEU A 148 -1.50 -27.41 37.01
C LEU A 148 -2.01 -28.83 37.29
N ALA A 149 -3.21 -29.15 36.79
CA ALA A 149 -3.66 -30.53 36.71
C ALA A 149 -2.80 -31.23 35.64
N ALA A 150 -2.08 -32.28 36.06
CA ALA A 150 -1.18 -33.07 35.21
C ALA A 150 -1.92 -33.83 34.10
#